data_AF-A0A1E1LB68-F1
#
_entry.id   AF-A0A1E1LB68-F1
#
_cell.length_a   1.000
_cell.length_b   1.000
_cell.length_c   1.000
_cell.angle_alpha   90.00
_cell.angle_beta   90.00
_cell.angle_gamma   90.00
#
_symmetry.space_group_name_H-M   'P 1'
#
loop_
_entity.id
_entity.type
_entity.pdbx_description
1 polymer ?
#
loop_
_entity_poly.entity_id
_entity_poly.type
_entity_poly.pdbx_seq_one_letter_code
_entity_poly.pdbx_strand_id
1 'polypeptide(L)'
;MQQHTIQNAFKNAGIWPLSYKAGLKRIRSFGKQKATNLTLRKPELPLLLSTPTERVHKVTTIIESFIGRDPTQFSDQSKEIFQDSMEGAVIQLHKAYITSADNAILQQKLQNSAKRIKTSRRSIKGNGGSPGTISDLRLQIQAKAEADRKEGFKRASRILSNTIGRYKATLKQAGVLARKRNRARKLQLKEIQKKGEIVPSDSELWQVEREPYKQPTPTEVVLSSEEGYPALVVSKKQFELELDRDLDKEVEIFCTLSQALQEEDRYIESSPPIQEFEESSESDQEEDGITAGIDYIEF
;
A
#
# COMPACT_ATOMS: atom_id res chain seq x y z
N MET A 1 -23.28 49.80 39.01
CA MET A 1 -22.79 49.64 37.62
C MET A 1 -21.38 49.05 37.69
N GLN A 2 -21.19 47.76 37.41
CA GLN A 2 -19.85 47.17 37.35
C GLN A 2 -19.37 47.17 35.89
N GLN A 3 -18.53 48.15 35.55
CA GLN A 3 -18.03 48.39 34.19
C GLN A 3 -16.89 47.44 33.77
N HIS A 4 -16.45 46.53 34.64
CA HIS A 4 -15.25 45.70 34.44
C HIS A 4 -15.50 44.19 34.59
N THR A 5 -16.63 43.69 34.13
CA THR A 5 -16.81 42.24 33.93
C THR A 5 -16.25 41.83 32.57
N ILE A 6 -15.58 40.67 32.52
CA ILE A 6 -15.03 40.07 31.29
C ILE A 6 -16.08 40.01 30.16
N GLN A 7 -17.34 39.75 30.51
CA GLN A 7 -18.46 39.75 29.56
C GLN A 7 -18.65 41.12 28.84
N ASN A 8 -18.48 42.23 29.56
CA ASN A 8 -18.56 43.57 28.98
C ASN A 8 -17.31 43.92 28.16
N ALA A 9 -16.13 43.45 28.56
CA ALA A 9 -14.90 43.65 27.79
C ALA A 9 -15.00 43.01 26.40
N PHE A 10 -15.53 41.79 26.30
CA PHE A 10 -15.70 41.13 25.01
C PHE A 10 -16.83 41.71 24.15
N LYS A 11 -17.90 42.22 24.78
CA LYS A 11 -18.98 42.93 24.09
C LYS A 11 -18.46 44.26 23.49
N ASN A 12 -17.64 44.99 24.23
CA ASN A 12 -17.02 46.24 23.79
C ASN A 12 -15.92 46.02 22.75
N ALA A 13 -15.20 44.88 22.81
CA ALA A 13 -14.18 44.52 21.83
C ALA A 13 -14.77 44.04 20.48
N GLY A 14 -16.09 43.85 20.38
CA GLY A 14 -16.75 43.36 19.17
C GLY A 14 -16.44 41.88 18.86
N ILE A 15 -15.99 41.12 19.87
CA ILE A 15 -15.49 39.74 19.73
C ILE A 15 -16.52 38.70 20.23
N TRP A 16 -17.58 39.11 20.93
CA TRP A 16 -18.64 38.18 21.38
C TRP A 16 -19.56 37.73 20.23
N PRO A 17 -20.06 36.48 20.25
CA PRO A 17 -20.25 35.71 19.03
C PRO A 17 -21.36 36.32 18.19
N LEU A 18 -21.04 36.50 16.90
CA LEU A 18 -22.05 36.57 15.86
C LEU A 18 -23.04 35.44 16.15
N SER A 19 -24.33 35.77 16.32
CA SER A 19 -25.36 34.74 16.42
C SER A 19 -25.08 33.69 15.34
N TYR A 20 -25.23 32.40 15.63
CA TYR A 20 -24.86 31.34 14.69
C TYR A 20 -25.40 31.60 13.25
N LYS A 21 -26.60 32.22 13.18
CA LYS A 21 -27.20 32.73 11.95
C LYS A 21 -26.42 33.89 11.30
N ALA A 22 -25.98 34.89 12.06
CA ALA A 22 -25.12 35.97 11.58
C ALA A 22 -23.73 35.47 11.14
N GLY A 23 -23.15 34.50 11.86
CA GLY A 23 -21.88 33.86 11.49
C GLY A 23 -21.97 33.13 10.15
N LEU A 24 -23.00 32.30 9.97
CA LEU A 24 -23.29 31.63 8.71
C LEU A 24 -23.56 32.59 7.54
N LYS A 25 -24.27 33.70 7.80
CA LYS A 25 -24.52 34.74 6.78
C LYS A 25 -23.21 35.39 6.33
N ARG A 26 -22.28 35.65 7.24
CA ARG A 26 -20.96 36.22 6.95
C ARG A 26 -20.09 35.23 6.18
N ILE A 27 -20.04 33.96 6.59
CA ILE A 27 -19.31 32.90 5.85
C ILE A 27 -19.84 32.76 4.42
N ARG A 28 -21.17 32.79 4.23
CA ARG A 28 -21.77 32.77 2.89
C ARG A 28 -21.47 34.03 2.06
N SER A 29 -21.24 35.19 2.67
CA SER A 29 -20.83 36.39 1.93
C SER A 29 -19.41 36.28 1.37
N PHE A 30 -18.49 35.63 2.08
CA PHE A 30 -17.13 35.37 1.57
C PHE A 30 -17.12 34.37 0.40
N GLY A 31 -18.02 33.37 0.41
CA GLY A 31 -18.16 32.43 -0.70
C GLY A 31 -18.80 33.01 -1.98
N LYS A 32 -19.33 34.25 -1.93
CA LYS A 32 -20.04 34.88 -3.06
C LYS A 32 -19.34 36.10 -3.65
N GLN A 33 -18.18 36.52 -3.15
CA GLN A 33 -17.39 37.56 -3.81
C GLN A 33 -16.76 36.98 -5.07
N LYS A 34 -17.45 37.20 -6.19
CA LYS A 34 -16.86 37.17 -7.53
C LYS A 34 -15.58 37.99 -7.53
N ALA A 35 -14.55 37.43 -8.15
CA ALA A 35 -13.26 38.07 -8.41
C ALA A 35 -13.46 39.43 -9.09
N THR A 36 -13.44 40.50 -8.30
CA THR A 36 -13.28 41.87 -8.78
C THR A 36 -12.37 42.60 -7.82
N ASN A 37 -11.14 42.85 -8.30
CA ASN A 37 -10.21 43.88 -7.88
C ASN A 37 -9.60 43.76 -6.47
N LEU A 38 -8.62 42.87 -6.34
CA LEU A 38 -7.51 43.06 -5.41
C LEU A 38 -6.21 43.11 -6.21
N THR A 39 -5.73 44.33 -6.42
CA THR A 39 -4.40 44.68 -6.92
C THR A 39 -3.38 44.32 -5.84
N LEU A 40 -3.20 43.03 -5.59
CA LEU A 40 -2.18 42.52 -4.69
C LEU A 40 -0.89 42.34 -5.51
N ARG A 41 0.14 43.12 -5.16
CA ARG A 41 1.52 42.92 -5.66
C ARG A 41 1.87 41.45 -5.49
N LYS A 42 1.94 40.74 -6.61
CA LYS A 42 2.39 39.35 -6.70
C LYS A 42 3.88 39.34 -6.33
N PRO A 43 4.32 38.65 -5.26
CA PRO A 43 5.74 38.42 -5.07
C PRO A 43 6.23 37.62 -6.30
N GLU A 44 7.25 38.13 -6.97
CA GLU A 44 7.92 37.41 -8.04
C GLU A 44 8.61 36.19 -7.43
N LEU A 45 7.91 35.06 -7.46
CA LEU A 45 8.51 33.75 -7.26
C LEU A 45 9.59 33.57 -8.34
N PRO A 46 10.77 33.00 -7.98
CA PRO A 46 11.81 32.73 -8.97
C PRO A 46 11.22 31.93 -10.12
N LEU A 47 11.48 32.37 -11.36
CA LEU A 47 11.05 31.68 -12.57
C LEU A 47 11.39 30.19 -12.45
N LEU A 48 10.36 29.34 -12.39
CA LEU A 48 10.55 27.91 -12.51
C LEU A 48 11.20 27.66 -13.88
N LEU A 49 12.41 27.10 -13.83
CA LEU A 49 13.13 26.53 -14.96
C LEU A 49 12.15 25.79 -15.88
N SER A 50 12.06 26.25 -17.15
CA SER A 50 11.41 25.62 -18.31
C SER A 50 10.24 24.70 -17.99
N THR A 51 9.01 25.20 -18.19
CA THR A 51 7.81 24.38 -18.05
C THR A 51 7.92 23.13 -18.95
N PRO A 52 7.52 21.92 -18.46
CA PRO A 52 7.54 20.69 -19.27
C PRO A 52 6.84 20.86 -20.63
N THR A 53 5.84 21.73 -20.69
CA THR A 53 5.10 22.13 -21.90
C THR A 53 5.97 22.83 -22.93
N GLU A 54 6.87 23.74 -22.53
CA GLU A 54 7.80 24.38 -23.47
C GLU A 54 8.77 23.38 -24.06
N ARG A 55 9.23 22.40 -23.25
CA ARG A 55 10.15 21.36 -23.73
C ARG A 55 9.46 20.44 -24.73
N VAL A 56 8.24 19.99 -24.43
CA VAL A 56 7.44 19.18 -25.36
C VAL A 56 7.17 19.96 -26.64
N HIS A 57 6.77 21.23 -26.53
CA HIS A 57 6.47 22.06 -27.69
C HIS A 57 7.70 22.28 -28.59
N LYS A 58 8.87 22.53 -28.01
CA LYS A 58 10.15 22.63 -28.75
C LYS A 58 10.44 21.34 -29.53
N VAL A 59 10.35 20.18 -28.86
CA VAL A 59 10.57 18.88 -29.52
C VAL A 59 9.56 18.64 -30.64
N THR A 60 8.27 18.94 -30.44
CA THR A 60 7.26 18.80 -31.49
C THR A 60 7.52 19.70 -32.69
N THR A 61 7.87 20.98 -32.47
CA THR A 61 8.17 21.91 -33.58
C THR A 61 9.41 21.48 -34.37
N ILE A 62 10.41 20.92 -33.69
CA ILE A 62 11.62 20.38 -34.33
C ILE A 62 11.24 19.15 -35.18
N ILE A 63 10.47 18.21 -34.62
CA ILE A 63 10.02 17.00 -35.35
C ILE A 63 9.19 17.38 -36.58
N GLU A 64 8.24 18.29 -36.44
CA GLU A 64 7.39 18.78 -37.53
C GLU A 64 8.22 19.42 -38.65
N SER A 65 9.30 20.14 -38.33
CA SER A 65 10.20 20.72 -39.33
C SER A 65 10.94 19.68 -40.20
N PHE A 66 11.00 18.43 -39.73
CA PHE A 66 11.60 17.31 -40.45
C PHE A 66 10.59 16.46 -41.22
N ILE A 67 9.27 16.62 -40.98
CA ILE A 67 8.24 15.90 -41.72
C ILE A 67 8.29 16.31 -43.20
N GLY A 68 8.62 15.36 -44.07
CA GLY A 68 8.70 15.56 -45.53
C GLY A 68 10.09 15.86 -46.08
N ARG A 69 11.15 15.87 -45.25
CA ARG A 69 12.53 15.90 -45.75
C ARG A 69 13.14 14.50 -45.80
N ASP A 70 13.92 14.22 -46.84
CA ASP A 70 14.63 12.94 -46.96
C ASP A 70 15.81 12.88 -45.96
N PRO A 71 15.83 11.91 -45.03
CA PRO A 71 16.87 11.81 -43.99
C PRO A 71 18.26 11.49 -44.55
N THR A 72 18.34 11.01 -45.78
CA THR A 72 19.60 10.74 -46.50
C THR A 72 20.30 12.02 -46.97
N GLN A 73 19.58 13.14 -47.07
CA GLN A 73 20.12 14.43 -47.49
C GLN A 73 20.55 15.33 -46.31
N PHE A 74 20.44 14.84 -45.08
CA PHE A 74 20.80 15.62 -43.90
C PHE A 74 22.32 15.80 -43.79
N SER A 75 22.75 17.02 -43.49
CA SER A 75 24.11 17.27 -43.00
C SER A 75 24.32 16.56 -41.66
N ASP A 76 25.56 16.28 -41.29
CA ASP A 76 25.86 15.53 -40.06
C ASP A 76 25.31 16.23 -38.80
N GLN A 77 25.38 17.56 -38.73
CA GLN A 77 24.77 18.35 -37.66
C GLN A 77 23.23 18.23 -37.64
N SER A 78 22.60 18.16 -38.81
CA SER A 78 21.14 18.00 -38.88
C SER A 78 20.70 16.60 -38.48
N LYS A 79 21.51 15.57 -38.77
CA LYS A 79 21.27 14.18 -38.33
C LYS A 79 21.33 14.06 -36.81
N GLU A 80 22.33 14.69 -36.19
CA GLU A 80 22.50 14.70 -34.72
C GLU A 80 21.28 15.37 -34.05
N ILE A 81 20.90 16.58 -34.50
CA ILE A 81 19.71 17.29 -33.97
C ILE A 81 18.43 16.46 -34.15
N PHE A 82 18.30 15.75 -35.28
CA PHE A 82 17.17 14.89 -35.53
C PHE A 82 17.13 13.69 -34.57
N GLN A 83 18.27 13.02 -34.36
CA GLN A 83 18.38 11.90 -33.42
C GLN A 83 18.04 12.33 -32.00
N ASP A 84 18.64 13.41 -31.51
CA ASP A 84 18.37 13.97 -30.19
C ASP A 84 16.89 14.33 -30.01
N SER A 85 16.26 14.87 -31.06
CA SER A 85 14.85 15.20 -31.05
C SER A 85 13.97 13.94 -30.97
N MET A 86 14.32 12.90 -31.72
CA MET A 86 13.61 11.61 -31.69
C MET A 86 13.74 10.92 -30.34
N GLU A 87 14.94 10.88 -29.75
CA GLU A 87 15.16 10.37 -28.39
C GLU A 87 14.36 11.18 -27.37
N GLY A 88 14.37 12.51 -27.48
CA GLY A 88 13.57 13.41 -26.66
C GLY A 88 12.07 13.10 -26.73
N ALA A 89 11.54 12.84 -27.92
CA ALA A 89 10.14 12.45 -28.10
C ALA A 89 9.82 11.09 -27.48
N VAL A 90 10.69 10.10 -27.65
CA VAL A 90 10.54 8.77 -27.01
C VAL A 90 10.47 8.92 -25.49
N ILE A 91 11.35 9.71 -24.88
CA ILE A 91 11.33 9.97 -23.44
C ILE A 91 10.01 10.63 -23.01
N GLN A 92 9.51 11.61 -23.77
CA GLN A 92 8.25 12.28 -23.45
C GLN A 92 7.05 11.34 -23.58
N LEU A 93 7.03 10.46 -24.59
CA LEU A 93 6.00 9.43 -24.74
C LEU A 93 6.00 8.46 -23.55
N HIS A 94 7.17 8.00 -23.10
CA HIS A 94 7.27 7.15 -21.91
C HIS A 94 6.77 7.87 -20.65
N LYS A 95 7.12 9.14 -20.46
CA LYS A 95 6.61 9.95 -19.34
C LYS A 95 5.09 10.11 -19.37
N ALA A 96 4.53 10.39 -20.55
CA ALA A 96 3.08 10.49 -20.74
C ALA A 96 2.38 9.16 -20.44
N TYR A 97 2.96 8.03 -20.90
CA TYR A 97 2.47 6.69 -20.60
C TYR A 97 2.43 6.41 -19.08
N ILE A 98 3.52 6.68 -18.36
CA ILE A 98 3.60 6.50 -16.90
C ILE A 98 2.52 7.36 -16.20
N THR A 99 2.43 8.64 -16.57
CA THR A 99 1.45 9.56 -15.99
C THR A 99 0.01 9.10 -16.25
N SER A 100 -0.26 8.58 -17.45
CA SER A 100 -1.57 8.01 -17.80
C SER A 100 -1.89 6.77 -16.97
N ALA A 101 -0.92 5.89 -16.76
CA ALA A 101 -1.09 4.70 -15.91
C ALA A 101 -1.36 5.10 -14.45
N ASP A 102 -0.63 6.05 -13.90
CA ASP A 102 -0.84 6.57 -12.53
C ASP A 102 -2.24 7.18 -12.37
N ASN A 103 -2.67 7.98 -13.34
CA ASN A 103 -4.02 8.56 -13.34
C ASN A 103 -5.10 7.48 -13.39
N ALA A 104 -4.93 6.41 -14.17
CA ALA A 104 -5.86 5.29 -14.21
C ALA A 104 -5.93 4.56 -12.85
N ILE A 105 -4.79 4.33 -12.20
CA ILE A 105 -4.72 3.74 -10.85
C ILE A 105 -5.44 4.63 -9.84
N LEU A 106 -5.23 5.95 -9.89
CA LEU A 106 -5.89 6.92 -9.00
C LEU A 106 -7.41 6.93 -9.21
N GLN A 107 -7.88 6.92 -10.46
CA GLN A 107 -9.31 6.81 -10.77
C GLN A 107 -9.90 5.50 -10.25
N GLN A 108 -9.20 4.38 -10.41
CA GLN A 108 -9.66 3.09 -9.87
C GLN A 108 -9.75 3.13 -8.33
N LYS A 109 -8.76 3.72 -7.65
CA LYS A 109 -8.81 3.93 -6.19
C LYS A 109 -9.99 4.80 -5.77
N LEU A 110 -10.26 5.90 -6.48
CA LEU A 110 -11.42 6.76 -6.22
C LEU A 110 -12.75 6.03 -6.44
N GLN A 111 -12.85 5.21 -7.48
CA GLN A 111 -14.04 4.39 -7.71
C GLN A 111 -14.22 3.34 -6.61
N ASN A 112 -13.14 2.68 -6.18
CA ASN A 112 -13.17 1.70 -5.12
C ASN A 112 -13.53 2.32 -3.76
N SER A 113 -13.00 3.51 -3.45
CA SER A 113 -13.37 4.24 -2.24
C SER A 113 -14.82 4.72 -2.28
N ALA A 114 -15.30 5.23 -3.43
CA ALA A 114 -16.71 5.59 -3.61
C ALA A 114 -17.65 4.39 -3.45
N LYS A 115 -17.27 3.22 -3.98
CA LYS A 115 -17.99 1.95 -3.76
C LYS A 115 -17.99 1.55 -2.29
N ARG A 116 -16.85 1.70 -1.59
CA ARG A 116 -16.70 1.43 -0.15
C ARG A 116 -17.58 2.36 0.72
N ILE A 117 -17.70 3.64 0.37
CA ILE A 117 -18.58 4.59 1.07
C ILE A 117 -20.06 4.20 0.90
N LYS A 118 -20.43 3.69 -0.29
CA LYS A 118 -21.81 3.20 -0.52
C LYS A 118 -22.11 1.93 0.28
N THR A 119 -21.14 1.06 0.52
CA THR A 119 -21.31 -0.13 1.37
C THR A 119 -21.15 0.15 2.87
N SER A 120 -20.43 1.21 3.28
CA SER A 120 -20.28 1.58 4.70
C SER A 120 -21.53 2.23 5.31
N ARG A 121 -22.56 2.54 4.50
CA ARG A 121 -23.89 2.88 5.02
C ARG A 121 -24.65 1.67 5.56
N ARG A 122 -24.14 0.45 5.38
CA ARG A 122 -24.70 -0.76 6.00
C ARG A 122 -24.12 -0.92 7.41
N SER A 123 -24.95 -0.57 8.39
CA SER A 123 -24.83 -0.89 9.82
C SER A 123 -23.79 -0.11 10.65
N ILE A 124 -24.10 1.16 10.95
CA ILE A 124 -23.85 1.72 12.30
C ILE A 124 -25.06 1.40 13.23
N LYS A 125 -26.17 0.93 12.65
CA LYS A 125 -27.36 0.45 13.35
C LYS A 125 -27.49 -1.06 13.12
N GLY A 126 -26.91 -1.86 13.99
CA GLY A 126 -27.02 -3.32 13.87
C GLY A 126 -25.98 -4.09 14.66
N ASN A 127 -25.67 -3.64 15.87
CA ASN A 127 -25.42 -4.46 17.04
C ASN A 127 -25.21 -3.48 18.18
N GLY A 128 -26.16 -3.43 19.12
CA GLY A 128 -26.07 -2.66 20.36
C GLY A 128 -25.00 -3.23 21.30
N GLY A 129 -23.76 -3.32 20.82
CA GLY A 129 -22.59 -3.43 21.68
C GLY A 129 -22.19 -2.02 22.09
N SER A 130 -21.89 -1.84 23.36
CA SER A 130 -21.22 -0.67 23.91
C SER A 130 -20.19 -0.10 22.92
N PRO A 131 -20.04 1.24 22.79
CA PRO A 131 -18.86 1.78 22.10
C PRO A 131 -17.64 1.08 22.71
N GLY A 132 -16.97 0.25 21.92
CA GLY A 132 -15.84 -0.54 22.39
C GLY A 132 -14.84 0.43 23.02
N THR A 133 -14.36 0.07 24.20
CA THR A 133 -13.33 0.87 24.88
C THR A 133 -12.16 1.05 23.89
N ILE A 134 -11.46 2.17 23.94
CA ILE A 134 -10.35 2.46 23.00
C ILE A 134 -9.34 1.29 22.94
N SER A 135 -9.20 0.53 24.03
CA SER A 135 -8.45 -0.73 24.12
C SER A 135 -8.92 -1.79 23.11
N ASP A 136 -10.23 -2.03 23.01
CA ASP A 136 -10.83 -3.10 22.21
C ASP A 136 -10.62 -2.84 20.72
N LEU A 137 -10.70 -1.56 20.32
CA LEU A 137 -10.40 -1.14 18.95
C LEU A 137 -8.92 -1.36 18.61
N ARG A 138 -8.01 -1.09 19.55
CA ARG A 138 -6.57 -1.35 19.35
C ARG A 138 -6.28 -2.85 19.21
N LEU A 139 -6.89 -3.67 20.07
CA LEU A 139 -6.78 -5.14 19.99
C LEU A 139 -7.33 -5.67 18.66
N GLN A 140 -8.46 -5.13 18.19
CA GLN A 140 -9.03 -5.53 16.89
C GLN A 140 -8.12 -5.14 15.71
N ILE A 141 -7.48 -3.98 15.77
CA ILE A 141 -6.51 -3.55 14.74
C ILE A 141 -5.30 -4.48 14.73
N GLN A 142 -4.77 -4.84 15.91
CA GLN A 142 -3.64 -5.76 16.05
C GLN A 142 -4.00 -7.16 15.52
N ALA A 143 -5.12 -7.74 15.97
CA ALA A 143 -5.59 -9.04 15.53
C ALA A 143 -5.79 -9.08 14.00
N LYS A 144 -6.29 -7.99 13.42
CA LYS A 144 -6.42 -7.88 11.95
C LYS A 144 -5.06 -7.81 11.26
N ALA A 145 -4.13 -7.01 11.78
CA ALA A 145 -2.78 -6.90 11.21
C ALA A 145 -2.03 -8.24 11.27
N GLU A 146 -2.18 -9.02 12.34
CA GLU A 146 -1.65 -10.38 12.43
C GLU A 146 -2.31 -11.34 11.44
N ALA A 147 -3.64 -11.27 11.30
CA ALA A 147 -4.35 -12.08 10.32
C ALA A 147 -3.88 -11.77 8.88
N ASP A 148 -3.71 -10.50 8.55
CA ASP A 148 -3.22 -10.04 7.25
C ASP A 148 -1.77 -10.52 7.01
N ARG A 149 -0.90 -10.50 8.03
CA ARG A 149 0.48 -11.03 7.96
C ARG A 149 0.51 -12.55 7.74
N LYS A 150 -0.26 -13.31 8.53
CA LYS A 150 -0.44 -14.77 8.38
C LYS A 150 -0.97 -15.12 6.99
N GLU A 151 -1.91 -14.34 6.47
CA GLU A 151 -2.43 -14.53 5.11
C GLU A 151 -1.38 -14.19 4.05
N GLY A 152 -0.61 -13.11 4.24
CA GLY A 152 0.51 -12.71 3.39
C GLY A 152 1.53 -13.84 3.22
N PHE A 153 1.97 -14.46 4.33
CA PHE A 153 2.86 -15.62 4.31
C PHE A 153 2.26 -16.80 3.52
N LYS A 154 1.00 -17.15 3.79
CA LYS A 154 0.30 -18.24 3.07
C LYS A 154 0.21 -17.97 1.57
N ARG A 155 -0.07 -16.72 1.17
CA ARG A 155 -0.13 -16.30 -0.23
C ARG A 155 1.24 -16.41 -0.90
N ALA A 156 2.30 -15.88 -0.27
CA ALA A 156 3.66 -15.94 -0.79
C ALA A 156 4.14 -17.39 -0.97
N SER A 157 3.94 -18.23 0.05
CA SER A 157 4.27 -19.67 0.01
C SER A 157 3.49 -20.42 -1.09
N ARG A 158 2.21 -20.12 -1.25
CA ARG A 158 1.38 -20.68 -2.33
C ARG A 158 1.86 -20.26 -3.72
N ILE A 159 2.25 -18.99 -3.89
CA ILE A 159 2.77 -18.50 -5.18
C ILE A 159 4.05 -19.26 -5.53
N LEU A 160 5.01 -19.36 -4.60
CA LEU A 160 6.27 -20.07 -4.81
C LEU A 160 6.08 -21.56 -5.15
N SER A 161 5.23 -22.27 -4.39
CA SER A 161 4.96 -23.68 -4.67
C SER A 161 4.24 -23.88 -6.00
N ASN A 162 3.31 -22.99 -6.36
CA ASN A 162 2.63 -23.03 -7.66
C ASN A 162 3.57 -22.74 -8.83
N THR A 163 4.51 -21.79 -8.70
CA THR A 163 5.47 -21.49 -9.78
C THR A 163 6.40 -22.67 -10.03
N ILE A 164 6.95 -23.25 -8.96
CA ILE A 164 7.78 -24.47 -9.04
C ILE A 164 6.98 -25.64 -9.64
N GLY A 165 5.73 -25.83 -9.19
CA GLY A 165 4.85 -26.88 -9.70
C GLY A 165 4.53 -26.72 -11.19
N ARG A 166 4.23 -25.49 -11.63
CA ARG A 166 4.02 -25.17 -13.06
C ARG A 166 5.25 -25.50 -13.88
N TYR A 167 6.44 -25.12 -13.42
CA TYR A 167 7.69 -25.40 -14.12
C TYR A 167 7.97 -26.91 -14.21
N LYS A 168 7.76 -27.67 -13.13
CA LYS A 168 7.87 -29.14 -13.18
C LYS A 168 6.87 -29.76 -14.18
N ALA A 169 5.66 -29.21 -14.26
CA ALA A 169 4.66 -29.67 -15.23
C ALA A 169 5.07 -29.39 -16.68
N THR A 170 5.65 -28.22 -16.97
CA THR A 170 6.17 -27.91 -18.32
C THR A 170 7.32 -28.82 -18.71
N LEU A 171 8.26 -29.10 -17.80
CA LEU A 171 9.33 -30.09 -18.03
C LEU A 171 8.77 -31.48 -18.34
N LYS A 172 7.74 -31.92 -17.60
CA LYS A 172 7.09 -33.21 -17.84
C LYS A 172 6.42 -33.25 -19.22
N GLN A 173 5.74 -32.20 -19.62
CA GLN A 173 5.11 -32.08 -20.95
C GLN A 173 6.17 -32.10 -22.07
N ALA A 174 7.24 -31.32 -21.92
CA ALA A 174 8.36 -31.31 -22.85
C ALA A 174 9.01 -32.70 -22.98
N GLY A 175 9.16 -33.42 -21.87
CA GLY A 175 9.62 -34.81 -21.87
C GLY A 175 8.69 -35.78 -22.61
N VAL A 176 7.37 -35.59 -22.52
CA VAL A 176 6.40 -36.39 -23.30
C VAL A 176 6.55 -36.11 -24.80
N LEU A 177 6.71 -34.85 -25.19
CA LEU A 177 6.90 -34.47 -26.59
C LEU A 177 8.21 -35.03 -27.15
N ALA A 178 9.32 -34.90 -26.43
CA ALA A 178 10.61 -35.48 -26.81
C ALA A 178 10.50 -37.01 -27.01
N ARG A 179 9.78 -37.72 -26.12
CA ARG A 179 9.51 -39.16 -26.31
C ARG A 179 8.72 -39.46 -27.57
N LYS A 180 7.69 -38.66 -27.88
CA LYS A 180 6.90 -38.84 -29.11
C LYS A 180 7.77 -38.64 -30.34
N ARG A 181 8.58 -37.58 -30.39
CA ARG A 181 9.51 -37.31 -31.50
C ARG A 181 10.56 -38.40 -31.64
N ASN A 182 11.17 -38.85 -30.54
CA ASN A 182 12.12 -39.96 -30.55
C ASN A 182 11.50 -41.28 -31.02
N ARG A 183 10.22 -41.54 -30.71
CA ARG A 183 9.49 -42.70 -31.26
C ARG A 183 9.26 -42.57 -32.76
N ALA A 184 8.81 -41.40 -33.24
CA ALA A 184 8.61 -41.14 -34.66
C ALA A 184 9.92 -41.26 -35.45
N ARG A 185 11.01 -40.66 -34.95
CA ARG A 185 12.37 -40.78 -35.49
C ARG A 185 12.81 -42.24 -35.63
N LYS A 186 12.62 -43.05 -34.57
CA LYS A 186 12.94 -44.48 -34.61
C LYS A 186 12.09 -45.25 -35.62
N LEU A 187 10.84 -44.87 -35.84
CA LEU A 187 10.00 -45.48 -36.89
C LEU A 187 10.50 -45.13 -38.29
N GLN A 188 10.83 -43.86 -38.54
CA GLN A 188 11.40 -43.42 -39.81
C GLN A 188 12.73 -44.14 -40.12
N LEU A 189 13.63 -44.26 -39.15
CA LEU A 189 14.87 -45.03 -39.33
C LEU A 189 14.60 -46.49 -39.72
N LYS A 190 13.60 -47.13 -39.10
CA LYS A 190 13.20 -48.50 -39.46
C LYS A 190 12.63 -48.58 -40.88
N GLU A 191 11.91 -47.57 -41.33
CA GLU A 191 11.37 -47.52 -42.70
C GLU A 191 12.47 -47.36 -43.74
N ILE A 192 13.45 -46.47 -43.50
CA ILE A 192 14.60 -46.29 -44.39
C ILE A 192 15.42 -47.59 -44.46
N GLN A 193 15.65 -48.23 -43.30
CA GLN A 193 16.34 -49.52 -43.24
C GLN A 193 15.61 -50.62 -44.02
N LYS A 194 14.26 -50.66 -43.96
CA LYS A 194 13.45 -51.60 -44.76
C LYS A 194 13.55 -51.37 -46.27
N LYS A 195 13.77 -50.13 -46.70
CA LYS A 195 13.99 -49.77 -48.11
C LYS A 195 15.41 -50.07 -48.60
N GLY A 196 16.33 -50.42 -47.70
CA GLY A 196 17.75 -50.64 -48.03
C GLY A 196 18.52 -49.34 -48.31
N GLU A 197 17.94 -48.19 -47.97
CA GLU A 197 18.58 -46.89 -48.11
C GLU A 197 19.56 -46.65 -46.96
N ILE A 198 20.69 -46.00 -47.25
CA ILE A 198 21.68 -45.62 -46.24
C ILE A 198 21.29 -44.25 -45.70
N VAL A 199 21.08 -44.15 -44.38
CA VAL A 199 20.84 -42.85 -43.73
C VAL A 199 22.18 -42.11 -43.66
N PRO A 200 22.28 -40.90 -44.24
CA PRO A 200 23.50 -40.09 -44.15
C PRO A 200 23.92 -39.87 -42.69
N SER A 201 25.23 -39.90 -42.42
CA SER A 201 25.79 -39.74 -41.07
C SER A 201 25.39 -38.42 -40.41
N ASP A 202 25.21 -37.37 -41.21
CA ASP A 202 24.86 -36.02 -40.75
C ASP A 202 23.35 -35.79 -40.64
N SER A 203 22.54 -36.84 -40.82
CA SER A 203 21.09 -36.72 -40.73
C SER A 203 20.64 -36.36 -39.31
N GLU A 204 19.70 -35.41 -39.21
CA GLU A 204 19.00 -35.07 -37.96
C GLU A 204 18.32 -36.29 -37.32
N LEU A 205 18.05 -37.33 -38.11
CA LEU A 205 17.52 -38.60 -37.60
C LEU A 205 18.45 -39.32 -36.64
N TRP A 206 19.75 -39.00 -36.60
CA TRP A 206 20.67 -39.56 -35.61
C TRP A 206 20.69 -38.78 -34.29
N GLN A 207 20.23 -37.53 -34.30
CA GLN A 207 20.19 -36.69 -33.11
C GLN A 207 19.03 -37.14 -32.20
N VAL A 208 19.36 -37.61 -31.00
CA VAL A 208 18.36 -37.99 -29.99
C VAL A 208 17.96 -36.75 -29.22
N GLU A 209 16.68 -36.36 -29.30
CA GLU A 209 16.18 -35.28 -28.46
C GLU A 209 16.28 -35.67 -26.99
N ARG A 210 16.90 -34.80 -26.18
CA ARG A 210 16.98 -34.93 -24.72
C ARG A 210 15.57 -34.94 -24.12
N GLU A 211 15.35 -35.80 -23.12
CA GLU A 211 14.12 -35.77 -22.31
C GLU A 211 14.31 -34.87 -21.07
N PRO A 212 13.84 -33.61 -21.08
CA PRO A 212 14.15 -32.65 -19.99
C PRO A 212 13.69 -33.10 -18.61
N TYR A 213 12.63 -33.90 -18.53
CA TYR A 213 12.15 -34.45 -17.26
C TYR A 213 13.06 -35.53 -16.66
N LYS A 214 13.73 -36.34 -17.49
CA LYS A 214 14.60 -37.45 -17.02
C LYS A 214 16.05 -37.02 -16.86
N GLN A 215 16.49 -36.12 -17.71
CA GLN A 215 17.86 -35.62 -17.75
C GLN A 215 17.81 -34.08 -17.72
N PRO A 216 17.34 -33.48 -16.62
CA PRO A 216 17.23 -32.03 -16.53
C PRO A 216 18.60 -31.38 -16.63
N THR A 217 18.69 -30.24 -17.30
CA THR A 217 19.92 -29.43 -17.27
C THR A 217 20.11 -28.82 -15.88
N PRO A 218 21.33 -28.45 -15.47
CA PRO A 218 21.55 -27.77 -14.19
C PRO A 218 20.63 -26.56 -13.98
N THR A 219 20.39 -25.80 -15.05
CA THR A 219 19.44 -24.66 -15.04
C THR A 219 17.99 -25.08 -14.76
N GLU A 220 17.52 -26.19 -15.34
CA GLU A 220 16.17 -26.71 -15.11
C GLU A 220 16.01 -27.27 -13.69
N VAL A 221 17.09 -27.82 -13.11
CA VAL A 221 17.11 -28.27 -11.71
C VAL A 221 16.93 -27.08 -10.77
N VAL A 222 17.68 -25.99 -10.99
CA VAL A 222 17.58 -24.76 -10.20
C VAL A 222 16.19 -24.13 -10.33
N LEU A 223 15.64 -24.05 -11.54
CA LEU A 223 14.28 -23.53 -11.76
C LEU A 223 13.17 -24.44 -11.20
N SER A 224 13.48 -25.69 -10.88
CA SER A 224 12.57 -26.62 -10.22
C SER A 224 12.67 -26.59 -8.68
N SER A 225 13.54 -25.76 -8.13
CA SER A 225 13.72 -25.55 -6.69
C SER A 225 13.38 -24.11 -6.28
N GLU A 226 13.45 -23.81 -4.98
CA GLU A 226 13.25 -22.45 -4.49
C GLU A 226 14.37 -21.49 -4.97
N GLU A 227 15.56 -22.01 -5.26
CA GLU A 227 16.73 -21.23 -5.69
C GLU A 227 16.50 -20.52 -7.04
N GLY A 228 15.68 -21.09 -7.91
CA GLY A 228 15.30 -20.49 -9.18
C GLY A 228 14.42 -19.24 -9.05
N TYR A 229 13.91 -18.93 -7.86
CA TYR A 229 12.97 -17.84 -7.62
C TYR A 229 13.36 -16.96 -6.42
N PRO A 230 14.53 -16.31 -6.45
CA PRO A 230 15.06 -15.57 -5.29
C PRO A 230 14.10 -14.46 -4.83
N ALA A 231 13.44 -13.75 -5.74
CA ALA A 231 12.48 -12.70 -5.38
C ALA A 231 11.27 -13.22 -4.59
N LEU A 232 10.76 -14.41 -4.95
CA LEU A 232 9.63 -15.03 -4.25
C LEU A 232 10.06 -15.57 -2.88
N VAL A 233 11.29 -16.11 -2.80
CA VAL A 233 11.89 -16.54 -1.54
C VAL A 233 12.08 -15.36 -0.59
N VAL A 234 12.60 -14.22 -1.07
CA VAL A 234 12.73 -13.00 -0.28
C VAL A 234 11.36 -12.53 0.23
N SER A 235 10.33 -12.52 -0.63
CA SER A 235 8.98 -12.15 -0.20
C SER A 235 8.41 -13.09 0.86
N LYS A 236 8.59 -14.42 0.71
CA LYS A 236 8.21 -15.42 1.73
C LYS A 236 8.92 -15.15 3.06
N LYS A 237 10.24 -14.93 3.02
CA LYS A 237 11.08 -14.65 4.20
C LYS A 237 10.72 -13.34 4.91
N GLN A 238 10.32 -12.31 4.16
CA GLN A 238 9.87 -11.04 4.75
C GLN A 238 8.65 -11.26 5.65
N PHE A 239 7.65 -11.99 5.18
CA PHE A 239 6.48 -12.31 6.00
C PHE A 239 6.82 -13.24 7.16
N GLU A 240 7.74 -14.18 6.99
CA GLU A 240 8.22 -15.07 8.06
C GLU A 240 8.88 -14.29 9.19
N LEU A 241 9.78 -13.34 8.87
CA LEU A 241 10.40 -12.46 9.87
C LEU A 241 9.38 -11.55 10.58
N GLU A 242 8.34 -11.11 9.87
CA GLU A 242 7.25 -10.32 10.47
C GLU A 242 6.33 -11.13 11.40
N LEU A 243 6.30 -12.46 11.23
CA LEU A 243 5.62 -13.41 12.09
C LEU A 243 6.44 -13.71 13.35
N ASP A 244 7.75 -13.90 13.20
CA ASP A 244 8.64 -14.24 14.32
C ASP A 244 8.80 -13.08 15.31
N ARG A 245 8.84 -11.83 14.84
CA ARG A 245 8.94 -10.63 15.69
C ARG A 245 7.78 -10.42 16.67
N ASP A 246 6.67 -11.12 16.50
CA ASP A 246 5.55 -11.04 17.43
C ASP A 246 5.67 -12.06 18.58
N LEU A 247 6.36 -13.19 18.37
CA LEU A 247 6.67 -14.14 19.45
C LEU A 247 7.55 -13.49 20.52
N ASP A 248 8.55 -12.70 20.11
CA ASP A 248 9.45 -12.03 21.05
C ASP A 248 8.74 -10.98 21.91
N LYS A 249 7.71 -10.30 21.37
CA LYS A 249 6.92 -9.32 22.14
C LYS A 249 6.00 -9.98 23.17
N GLU A 250 5.43 -11.14 22.86
CA GLU A 250 4.65 -11.91 23.85
C GLU A 250 5.52 -12.39 25.02
N VAL A 251 6.75 -12.82 24.74
CA VAL A 251 7.72 -13.23 25.77
C VAL A 251 8.16 -12.05 26.65
N GLU A 252 8.40 -10.87 26.06
CA GLU A 252 8.82 -9.67 26.80
C GLU A 252 7.70 -9.13 27.73
N ILE A 253 6.44 -9.21 27.30
CA ILE A 253 5.27 -8.89 28.14
C ILE A 253 5.13 -9.88 29.30
N PHE A 254 5.38 -11.17 29.07
CA PHE A 254 5.28 -12.18 30.14
C PHE A 254 6.39 -12.02 31.19
N CYS A 255 7.61 -11.69 30.77
CA CYS A 255 8.73 -11.44 31.67
C CYS A 255 8.52 -10.19 32.55
N THR A 256 8.00 -9.10 31.97
CA THR A 256 7.69 -7.87 32.72
C THR A 256 6.54 -8.05 33.71
N LEU A 257 5.49 -8.80 33.34
CA LEU A 257 4.40 -9.12 34.27
C LEU A 257 4.86 -10.01 35.44
N SER A 258 5.76 -10.96 35.16
CA SER A 258 6.34 -11.84 36.19
C SER A 258 7.23 -11.09 37.17
N GLN A 259 7.97 -10.08 36.70
CA GLN A 259 8.78 -9.21 37.55
C GLN A 259 7.92 -8.27 38.41
N ALA A 260 6.85 -7.69 37.85
CA ALA A 260 5.91 -6.85 38.61
C ALA A 260 5.21 -7.62 39.74
N LEU A 261 4.81 -8.88 39.50
CA LEU A 261 4.23 -9.74 40.55
C LEU A 261 5.24 -10.11 41.64
N GLN A 262 6.53 -10.29 41.30
CA GLN A 262 7.59 -10.52 42.30
C GLN A 262 7.92 -9.28 43.14
N GLU A 263 7.61 -8.07 42.65
CA GLU A 263 7.78 -6.83 43.41
C GLU A 263 6.63 -6.58 44.39
N GLU A 264 5.39 -7.01 44.08
CA GLU A 264 4.26 -6.96 45.02
C GLU A 264 4.48 -7.85 46.26
N ASP A 265 5.07 -9.04 46.09
CA ASP A 265 5.37 -9.94 47.23
C ASP A 265 6.46 -9.40 48.18
N ARG A 266 7.23 -8.37 47.77
CA ARG A 266 8.22 -7.71 48.64
C ARG A 266 7.64 -6.53 49.42
N TYR A 267 6.37 -6.17 49.18
CA TYR A 267 5.71 -5.03 49.82
C TYR A 267 4.80 -5.46 50.98
N ILE A 268 5.22 -6.45 51.78
CA ILE A 268 4.45 -6.92 52.97
C ILE A 268 5.12 -6.54 54.30
N GLU A 269 6.38 -6.10 54.34
CA GLU A 269 7.07 -5.83 55.63
C GLU A 269 7.25 -4.36 56.02
N SER A 270 6.68 -3.40 55.28
CA SER A 270 6.72 -1.97 55.68
C SER A 270 5.32 -1.45 56.01
N SER A 271 4.68 -2.07 57.02
CA SER A 271 3.59 -1.40 57.73
C SER A 271 4.13 -0.13 58.39
N PRO A 272 3.53 1.05 58.17
CA PRO A 272 3.85 2.24 58.93
C PRO A 272 3.49 2.00 60.41
N PRO A 273 4.27 2.55 61.37
CA PRO A 273 3.92 2.46 62.78
C PRO A 273 2.53 3.07 63.02
N ILE A 274 1.72 2.35 63.80
CA ILE A 274 0.39 2.75 64.25
C ILE A 274 0.52 4.12 64.93
N GLN A 275 -0.05 5.16 64.31
CA GLN A 275 -0.26 6.44 64.97
C GLN A 275 -1.43 6.28 65.92
N GLU A 276 -1.16 6.43 67.21
CA GLU A 276 -2.18 6.58 68.24
C GLU A 276 -3.04 7.80 67.87
N PHE A 277 -4.30 7.54 67.51
CA PHE A 277 -5.31 8.56 67.32
C PHE A 277 -5.70 9.08 68.71
N GLU A 278 -5.26 10.29 69.04
CA GLU A 278 -5.89 11.08 70.11
C GLU A 278 -7.32 11.40 69.69
N GLU A 279 -8.28 10.86 70.44
CA GLU A 279 -9.68 11.24 70.38
C GLU A 279 -9.81 12.72 70.75
N SER A 280 -10.17 13.56 69.78
CA SER A 280 -10.66 14.91 70.04
C SER A 280 -12.10 15.06 69.56
N SER A 281 -12.85 15.60 70.49
CA SER A 281 -14.30 15.73 70.62
C SER A 281 -14.98 16.57 69.53
N GLU A 282 -16.16 16.10 69.14
CA GLU A 282 -17.43 16.86 69.23
C GLU A 282 -17.51 18.22 68.50
N SER A 283 -18.20 18.23 67.36
CA SER A 283 -19.20 19.27 67.08
C SER A 283 -20.18 18.81 66.00
N ASP A 284 -21.42 18.60 66.44
CA ASP A 284 -22.61 18.47 65.63
C ASP A 284 -22.84 19.74 64.81
N GLN A 285 -23.02 19.63 63.49
CA GLN A 285 -23.91 20.54 62.75
C GLN A 285 -24.65 19.80 61.63
N GLU A 286 -25.97 19.93 61.76
CA GLU A 286 -27.07 19.44 60.96
C GLU A 286 -27.11 19.98 59.53
N GLU A 287 -27.73 19.16 58.67
CA GLU A 287 -28.65 19.50 57.58
C GLU A 287 -28.20 20.46 56.47
N ASP A 288 -28.17 19.97 55.22
CA ASP A 288 -29.31 20.23 54.32
C ASP A 288 -29.23 19.42 53.03
N GLY A 289 -30.32 18.71 52.75
CA GLY A 289 -30.53 17.94 51.53
C GLY A 289 -30.85 18.84 50.34
N ILE A 290 -30.33 18.48 49.16
CA ILE A 290 -30.86 18.99 47.89
C ILE A 290 -31.27 17.81 47.02
N THR A 291 -32.58 17.75 46.87
CA THR A 291 -33.42 16.80 46.18
C THR A 291 -33.27 16.86 44.66
N ALA A 292 -33.61 15.72 44.05
CA ALA A 292 -33.59 15.38 42.64
C ALA A 292 -34.33 16.34 41.69
N GLY A 293 -33.86 16.36 40.44
CA GLY A 293 -34.60 16.84 39.27
C GLY A 293 -34.20 16.04 38.03
N ILE A 294 -34.81 14.87 37.85
CA ILE A 294 -34.75 14.09 36.60
C ILE A 294 -36.13 14.25 35.94
N ASP A 295 -36.21 15.10 34.94
CA ASP A 295 -37.40 15.27 34.11
C ASP A 295 -37.53 14.07 33.15
N TYR A 296 -38.61 13.31 33.35
CA TYR A 296 -39.12 12.32 32.40
C TYR A 296 -39.79 13.05 31.22
N ILE A 297 -39.40 12.70 30.00
CA ILE A 297 -40.13 13.03 28.77
C ILE A 297 -40.78 11.73 28.29
N GLU A 298 -42.11 11.62 28.43
CA GLU A 298 -42.91 10.59 27.76
C GLU A 298 -43.12 10.95 26.28
N PHE A 299 -43.12 9.91 25.44
CA PHE A 299 -43.45 9.94 24.02
C PHE A 299 -44.95 9.74 23.78
#